data_AF-A0A975DUS0-F1
#
_entry.id   AF-A0A975DUS0-F1
#
_cell.length_a   1.000
_cell.length_b   1.000
_cell.length_c   1.000
_cell.angle_alpha   90.00
_cell.angle_beta   90.00
_cell.angle_gamma   90.00
#
_symmetry.space_group_name_H-M   'P 1'
#
loop_
_entity.id
_entity.type
_entity.pdbx_description
1 polymer ?
#
loop_
_entity_poly.entity_id
_entity_poly.type
_entity_poly.pdbx_seq_one_letter_code
_entity_poly.pdbx_strand_id
1 'polypeptide(L)'
;MSPSRLSARSPSSCLRLAALAAALGAAAVCAPAPAAAQAPPDFQAYPLRDRLLGPGGAVFPDYVNPSLPGIAYLTGTTGGPKGMVFGTATADMLCQASQRPVIQVLSGPPGARISVEPGTFTATRTDAGSTYCLGRPVSGAVVRYSGRVPKGGTTLTLRVTYPPLGAWYDHVVRVPVR
;
A
#
# COMPACT_ATOMS: atom_id res chain seq x y z
N MET A 1 -63.79 63.26 -14.99
CA MET A 1 -62.32 63.45 -14.93
C MET A 1 -61.67 62.41 -15.83
N SER A 2 -61.26 62.88 -17.00
CA SER A 2 -60.50 62.25 -18.09
C SER A 2 -59.88 63.45 -18.83
N PRO A 3 -58.82 63.37 -19.65
CA PRO A 3 -57.96 62.24 -20.04
C PRO A 3 -56.47 62.57 -19.71
N SER A 4 -55.46 61.79 -20.06
CA SER A 4 -54.71 62.00 -21.32
C SER A 4 -53.52 61.04 -21.40
N ARG A 5 -53.41 60.41 -22.57
CA ARG A 5 -52.29 59.59 -23.03
C ARG A 5 -51.07 60.47 -23.31
N LEU A 6 -49.86 59.94 -23.15
CA LEU A 6 -48.67 60.22 -23.99
C LEU A 6 -47.65 59.12 -23.70
N SER A 7 -47.33 58.24 -24.65
CA SER A 7 -46.51 58.43 -25.86
C SER A 7 -45.05 58.10 -25.59
N ALA A 8 -44.57 57.14 -26.37
CA ALA A 8 -43.25 56.56 -26.37
C ALA A 8 -42.16 57.56 -26.75
N ARG A 9 -40.96 57.37 -26.18
CA ARG A 9 -39.68 57.69 -26.82
C ARG A 9 -38.62 56.70 -26.35
N SER A 10 -38.12 55.92 -27.29
CA SER A 10 -36.86 55.20 -27.18
C SER A 10 -35.72 56.14 -27.55
N PRO A 11 -34.62 56.15 -26.80
CA PRO A 11 -33.33 56.55 -27.37
C PRO A 11 -32.31 55.42 -27.17
N SER A 12 -32.03 54.76 -28.28
CA SER A 12 -30.69 54.28 -28.62
C SER A 12 -29.68 55.38 -28.31
N SER A 13 -28.65 55.10 -27.51
CA SER A 13 -27.27 55.65 -27.58
C SER A 13 -26.60 55.63 -26.22
N CYS A 14 -26.08 54.46 -25.83
CA CYS A 14 -24.92 54.42 -24.95
C CYS A 14 -24.00 53.26 -25.38
N LEU A 15 -23.70 53.24 -26.67
CA LEU A 15 -22.67 52.39 -27.26
C LEU A 15 -21.40 53.23 -27.34
N ARG A 16 -20.65 53.36 -26.24
CA ARG A 16 -19.26 53.91 -26.20
C ARG A 16 -18.58 53.83 -24.82
N LEU A 17 -18.75 52.70 -24.15
CA LEU A 17 -17.82 52.17 -23.13
C LEU A 17 -17.64 50.69 -23.51
N ALA A 18 -17.16 50.34 -24.69
CA ALA A 18 -15.77 50.48 -25.10
C ALA A 18 -14.80 50.09 -23.98
N ALA A 19 -14.48 48.80 -23.99
CA ALA A 19 -13.12 48.30 -23.82
C ALA A 19 -12.59 48.06 -22.39
N LEU A 20 -13.35 47.42 -21.49
CA LEU A 20 -12.74 46.79 -20.30
C LEU A 20 -13.37 45.51 -19.76
N ALA A 21 -14.29 44.86 -20.48
CA ALA A 21 -14.95 43.63 -20.02
C ALA A 21 -14.85 42.46 -21.02
N ALA A 22 -13.95 42.54 -22.00
CA ALA A 22 -13.76 41.52 -23.05
C ALA A 22 -12.44 40.74 -22.88
N ALA A 23 -11.95 40.58 -21.65
CA ALA A 23 -10.74 39.80 -21.35
C ALA A 23 -10.95 38.76 -20.23
N LEU A 24 -12.20 38.46 -19.86
CA LEU A 24 -12.53 37.52 -18.77
C LEU A 24 -13.53 36.42 -19.15
N GLY A 25 -13.92 36.32 -20.44
CA GLY A 25 -15.04 35.48 -20.87
C GLY A 25 -14.73 34.37 -21.89
N ALA A 26 -13.47 34.03 -22.15
CA ALA A 26 -13.12 33.08 -23.22
C ALA A 26 -12.02 32.07 -22.86
N ALA A 27 -11.94 31.64 -21.60
CA ALA A 27 -11.03 30.57 -21.16
C ALA A 27 -11.78 29.43 -20.45
N ALA A 28 -13.04 29.18 -20.81
CA ALA A 28 -13.89 28.19 -20.15
C ALA A 28 -14.26 26.98 -21.03
N VAL A 29 -13.51 26.70 -22.10
CA VAL A 29 -13.72 25.50 -22.92
C VAL A 29 -12.35 24.91 -23.24
N CYS A 30 -12.14 23.64 -22.88
CA CYS A 30 -10.90 22.86 -22.96
C CYS A 30 -9.98 22.87 -21.72
N ALA A 31 -10.54 22.91 -20.50
CA ALA A 31 -9.89 22.19 -19.41
C ALA A 31 -10.15 20.68 -19.63
N PRO A 32 -9.12 19.80 -19.62
CA PRO A 32 -9.38 18.38 -19.47
C PRO A 32 -10.20 18.20 -18.19
N ALA A 33 -11.35 17.54 -18.28
CA ALA A 33 -12.09 17.14 -17.10
C ALA A 33 -11.07 16.52 -16.12
N PRO A 34 -11.05 16.93 -14.84
CA PRO A 34 -10.23 16.22 -13.88
C PRO A 34 -10.62 14.75 -14.04
N ALA A 35 -9.67 13.89 -14.38
CA ALA A 35 -9.89 12.46 -14.36
C ALA A 35 -10.57 12.21 -13.03
N ALA A 36 -11.87 11.91 -13.07
CA ALA A 36 -12.65 11.75 -11.87
C ALA A 36 -11.86 10.70 -11.11
N ALA A 37 -11.28 11.11 -9.99
CA ALA A 37 -10.64 10.19 -9.08
C ALA A 37 -11.77 9.22 -8.76
N GLN A 38 -11.78 8.09 -9.45
CA GLN A 38 -12.73 7.03 -9.22
C GLN A 38 -12.50 6.72 -7.76
N ALA A 39 -13.46 7.15 -6.92
CA ALA A 39 -13.37 6.92 -5.51
C ALA A 39 -12.99 5.45 -5.35
N PRO A 40 -11.92 5.13 -4.59
CA PRO A 40 -11.49 3.75 -4.46
C PRO A 40 -12.72 2.92 -4.10
N PRO A 41 -12.98 1.81 -4.81
CA PRO A 41 -14.21 1.04 -4.66
C PRO A 41 -14.44 0.76 -3.18
N ASP A 42 -15.69 0.97 -2.73
CA ASP A 42 -16.01 0.83 -1.32
C ASP A 42 -15.75 -0.61 -0.85
N PHE A 43 -15.58 -0.78 0.46
CA PHE A 43 -15.30 -2.09 1.05
C PHE A 43 -16.43 -3.10 0.77
N GLN A 44 -17.64 -2.64 0.44
CA GLN A 44 -18.79 -3.47 0.12
C GLN A 44 -18.79 -4.01 -1.31
N ALA A 45 -17.98 -3.44 -2.21
CA ALA A 45 -17.89 -3.83 -3.61
C ALA A 45 -17.21 -5.20 -3.82
N TYR A 46 -16.46 -5.71 -2.83
CA TYR A 46 -15.79 -7.02 -2.93
C TYR A 46 -16.62 -8.13 -2.25
N PRO A 47 -16.60 -9.38 -2.72
CA PRO A 47 -17.15 -10.50 -1.95
C PRO A 47 -16.39 -10.69 -0.62
N LEU A 48 -17.06 -11.15 0.45
CA LEU A 48 -16.45 -11.30 1.79
C LEU A 48 -15.15 -12.14 1.77
N ARG A 49 -15.12 -13.15 0.90
CA ARG A 49 -13.95 -14.02 0.66
C ARG A 49 -12.77 -13.27 0.05
N ASP A 50 -13.01 -12.33 -0.86
CA ASP A 50 -11.93 -11.56 -1.49
C ASP A 50 -11.49 -10.36 -0.64
N ARG A 51 -12.36 -9.91 0.29
CA ARG A 51 -12.00 -8.94 1.35
C ARG A 51 -11.01 -9.52 2.36
N LEU A 52 -11.20 -10.79 2.73
CA LEU A 52 -10.32 -11.47 3.70
C LEU A 52 -9.17 -12.23 3.04
N LEU A 53 -9.33 -12.78 1.83
CA LEU A 53 -8.45 -13.80 1.24
C LEU A 53 -8.15 -13.57 -0.26
N GLY A 54 -8.54 -12.43 -0.83
CA GLY A 54 -8.29 -12.11 -2.24
C GLY A 54 -6.83 -11.77 -2.53
N PRO A 55 -6.42 -11.65 -3.81
CA PRO A 55 -5.10 -11.18 -4.22
C PRO A 55 -4.96 -9.68 -3.88
N GLY A 56 -4.68 -9.41 -2.60
CA GLY A 56 -4.80 -8.10 -1.95
C GLY A 56 -5.04 -8.19 -0.44
N GLY A 57 -5.32 -9.39 0.10
CA GLY A 57 -5.42 -9.62 1.55
C GLY A 57 -4.12 -9.20 2.25
N ALA A 58 -4.26 -8.22 3.17
CA ALA A 58 -3.23 -7.42 3.85
C ALA A 58 -2.90 -6.03 3.25
N VAL A 59 -3.71 -5.50 2.32
CA VAL A 59 -3.58 -4.08 1.89
C VAL A 59 -4.88 -3.32 2.13
N PHE A 60 -5.12 -2.98 3.39
CA PHE A 60 -5.41 -1.58 3.69
C PHE A 60 -4.27 -1.11 4.59
N PRO A 61 -3.66 0.05 4.31
CA PRO A 61 -2.64 0.64 5.18
C PRO A 61 -3.06 0.74 6.66
N ASP A 62 -4.36 0.70 6.94
CA ASP A 62 -4.95 0.83 8.28
C ASP A 62 -5.69 -0.43 8.79
N TYR A 63 -5.67 -1.56 8.08
CA TYR A 63 -6.38 -2.77 8.54
C TYR A 63 -5.49 -3.64 9.43
N VAL A 64 -5.59 -3.37 10.73
CA VAL A 64 -5.08 -4.22 11.81
C VAL A 64 -6.03 -5.41 11.96
N ASN A 65 -5.58 -6.62 11.59
CA ASN A 65 -6.29 -7.87 11.93
C ASN A 65 -6.34 -8.00 13.47
N PRO A 66 -7.48 -8.40 14.09
CA PRO A 66 -7.66 -8.27 15.53
C PRO A 66 -6.61 -9.11 16.23
N SER A 67 -5.84 -8.46 17.08
CA SER A 67 -4.78 -9.06 17.89
C SER A 67 -5.34 -10.27 18.63
N LEU A 68 -4.87 -11.48 18.30
CA LEU A 68 -4.87 -12.54 19.31
C LEU A 68 -4.11 -11.94 20.52
N PRO A 69 -4.74 -11.84 21.71
CA PRO A 69 -4.06 -11.25 22.84
C PRO A 69 -2.80 -12.07 23.12
N GLY A 70 -1.65 -11.41 22.98
CA GLY A 70 -0.37 -12.00 23.34
C GLY A 70 0.55 -12.45 22.20
N ILE A 71 0.16 -12.33 20.92
CA ILE A 71 1.01 -12.74 19.78
C ILE A 71 1.25 -11.57 18.81
N ALA A 72 2.49 -11.43 18.35
CA ALA A 72 2.96 -10.49 17.34
C ALA A 72 3.46 -11.24 16.10
N TYR A 73 3.09 -10.74 14.92
CA TYR A 73 3.57 -11.23 13.62
C TYR A 73 4.52 -10.16 13.06
N LEU A 74 5.80 -10.50 12.96
CA LEU A 74 6.89 -9.55 12.81
C LEU A 74 7.65 -9.81 11.51
N THR A 75 8.11 -8.75 10.86
CA THR A 75 8.94 -8.83 9.66
C THR A 75 10.16 -7.93 9.75
N GLY A 76 11.22 -8.31 9.02
CA GLY A 76 12.47 -7.57 9.02
C GLY A 76 13.39 -7.90 7.87
N THR A 77 14.29 -6.97 7.56
CA THR A 77 15.29 -7.11 6.50
C THR A 77 16.71 -6.84 6.98
N THR A 78 16.88 -6.58 8.29
CA THR A 78 18.16 -6.19 8.91
C THR A 78 18.48 -7.05 10.13
N GLY A 79 19.73 -6.96 10.63
CA GLY A 79 20.16 -7.62 11.87
C GLY A 79 20.25 -9.14 11.82
N GLY A 80 20.06 -9.75 10.64
CA GLY A 80 20.13 -11.20 10.44
C GLY A 80 21.40 -11.68 9.75
N PRO A 81 21.44 -12.98 9.38
CA PRO A 81 22.63 -13.62 8.82
C PRO A 81 23.05 -12.99 7.49
N LYS A 82 24.34 -13.13 7.15
CA LYS A 82 24.88 -12.60 5.89
C LYS A 82 24.10 -13.13 4.69
N GLY A 83 23.62 -12.21 3.86
CA GLY A 83 22.83 -12.51 2.66
C GLY A 83 21.33 -12.62 2.92
N MET A 84 20.87 -12.37 4.15
CA MET A 84 19.45 -12.18 4.43
C MET A 84 18.87 -11.05 3.54
N VAL A 85 17.67 -11.29 3.03
CA VAL A 85 16.87 -10.32 2.28
C VAL A 85 15.50 -10.10 2.90
N PHE A 86 14.99 -11.06 3.67
CA PHE A 86 13.70 -10.97 4.36
C PHE A 86 13.66 -11.94 5.54
N GLY A 87 12.89 -11.61 6.57
CA GLY A 87 12.65 -12.47 7.72
C GLY A 87 11.26 -12.20 8.27
N THR A 88 10.66 -13.26 8.80
CA THR A 88 9.36 -13.23 9.45
C THR A 88 9.38 -14.09 10.71
N ALA A 89 8.69 -13.64 11.75
CA ALA A 89 8.60 -14.30 13.04
C ALA A 89 7.20 -14.18 13.62
N THR A 90 6.85 -15.17 14.45
CA THR A 90 5.74 -15.07 15.38
C THR A 90 6.33 -15.01 16.78
N ALA A 91 5.99 -14.00 17.57
CA ALA A 91 6.55 -13.83 18.90
C ALA A 91 5.45 -13.48 19.92
N ASP A 92 5.69 -13.76 21.19
CA ASP A 92 4.80 -13.30 22.27
C ASP A 92 5.11 -11.86 22.73
N MET A 93 4.42 -11.40 23.78
CA MET A 93 4.65 -10.06 24.37
C MET A 93 6.02 -9.91 25.06
N LEU A 94 6.73 -11.01 25.30
CA LEU A 94 8.11 -11.04 25.79
C LEU A 94 9.13 -11.15 24.64
N CYS A 95 8.65 -11.09 23.39
CA CYS A 95 9.43 -11.27 22.17
C CYS A 95 10.09 -12.64 22.06
N GLN A 96 9.53 -13.65 22.73
CA GLN A 96 9.96 -15.04 22.60
C GLN A 96 9.31 -15.67 21.38
N ALA A 97 10.10 -16.42 20.61
CA ALA A 97 9.60 -17.07 19.41
C ALA A 97 8.51 -18.10 19.78
N SER A 98 7.36 -18.01 19.13
CA SER A 98 6.29 -18.99 19.21
C SER A 98 6.44 -19.99 18.05
N GLN A 99 5.38 -20.22 17.27
CA GLN A 99 5.46 -21.03 16.05
C GLN A 99 6.14 -20.26 14.92
N ARG A 100 7.15 -20.91 14.33
CA ARG A 100 7.90 -20.36 13.19
C ARG A 100 6.98 -20.25 11.95
N PRO A 101 6.92 -19.08 11.29
CA PRO A 101 6.25 -18.94 10.01
C PRO A 101 6.87 -19.84 8.94
N VAL A 102 6.05 -20.26 7.98
CA VAL A 102 6.51 -21.03 6.82
C VAL A 102 6.63 -20.07 5.64
N ILE A 103 7.77 -20.10 4.95
CA ILE A 103 8.00 -19.31 3.75
C ILE A 103 8.16 -20.25 2.57
N GLN A 104 7.36 -20.04 1.53
CA GLN A 104 7.51 -20.70 0.24
C GLN A 104 8.00 -19.68 -0.78
N VAL A 105 8.95 -20.07 -1.62
CA VAL A 105 9.44 -19.22 -2.71
C VAL A 105 8.57 -19.49 -3.93
N LEU A 106 7.78 -18.49 -4.35
CA LEU A 106 6.91 -18.62 -5.52
C LEU A 106 7.66 -18.31 -6.82
N SER A 107 8.49 -17.28 -6.79
CA SER A 107 9.33 -16.91 -7.93
C SER A 107 10.58 -16.16 -7.51
N GLY A 108 11.62 -16.26 -8.33
CA GLY A 108 12.87 -15.53 -8.17
C GLY A 108 13.62 -15.42 -9.50
N PRO A 109 14.66 -14.59 -9.56
CA PRO A 109 15.44 -14.40 -10.77
C PRO A 109 16.18 -15.69 -11.18
N PRO A 110 16.38 -15.90 -12.49
CA PRO A 110 17.10 -17.07 -12.98
C PRO A 110 18.53 -17.11 -12.46
N GLY A 111 18.98 -18.28 -12.03
CA GLY A 111 20.34 -18.50 -11.50
C GLY A 111 20.58 -18.03 -10.06
N ALA A 112 19.57 -17.51 -9.37
CA ALA A 112 19.67 -17.22 -7.94
C ALA A 112 19.53 -18.48 -7.09
N ARG A 113 20.27 -18.50 -5.97
CA ARG A 113 20.11 -19.49 -4.91
C ARG A 113 19.42 -18.83 -3.74
N ILE A 114 18.18 -19.23 -3.50
CA ILE A 114 17.34 -18.74 -2.42
C ILE A 114 17.19 -19.86 -1.40
N SER A 115 17.52 -19.59 -0.14
CA SER A 115 17.29 -20.54 0.95
C SER A 115 16.38 -19.92 2.01
N VAL A 116 15.59 -20.78 2.64
CA VAL A 116 14.72 -20.44 3.77
C VAL A 116 15.19 -21.25 4.96
N GLU A 117 15.70 -20.57 5.98
CA GLU A 117 16.34 -21.19 7.14
C GLU A 117 15.80 -20.56 8.43
N PRO A 118 15.77 -21.29 9.55
CA PRO A 118 15.61 -20.65 10.86
C PRO A 118 16.74 -19.64 11.11
N GLY A 119 16.41 -18.50 11.68
CA GLY A 119 17.40 -17.49 12.01
C GLY A 119 16.84 -16.36 12.85
N THR A 120 17.73 -15.50 13.32
CA THR A 120 17.40 -14.29 14.07
C THR A 120 17.54 -13.08 13.17
N PHE A 121 16.68 -12.08 13.35
CA PHE A 121 16.73 -10.81 12.66
C PHE A 121 16.15 -9.69 13.53
N THR A 122 16.38 -8.44 13.18
CA THR A 122 15.76 -7.30 13.86
C THR A 122 14.36 -7.07 13.29
N ALA A 123 13.34 -7.14 14.14
CA ALA A 123 11.98 -6.80 13.73
C ALA A 123 11.90 -5.31 13.38
N THR A 124 11.52 -4.99 12.15
CA THR A 124 11.39 -3.60 11.66
C THR A 124 9.96 -3.22 11.33
N ARG A 125 9.10 -4.22 11.07
CA ARG A 125 7.69 -4.06 10.78
C ARG A 125 6.88 -5.16 11.46
N THR A 126 5.57 -4.93 11.56
CA THR A 126 4.60 -5.92 12.00
C THR A 126 3.56 -6.12 10.93
N ASP A 127 3.19 -7.37 10.68
CA ASP A 127 2.09 -7.71 9.78
C ASP A 127 0.75 -7.70 10.54
N ALA A 128 0.77 -8.01 11.85
CA ALA A 128 -0.38 -7.95 12.76
C ALA A 128 0.07 -8.12 14.22
N GLY A 129 -0.81 -7.78 15.16
CA GLY A 129 -0.59 -7.98 16.60
C GLY A 129 0.22 -6.85 17.26
N SER A 130 1.02 -7.19 18.26
CA SER A 130 1.76 -6.21 19.08
C SER A 130 3.00 -5.64 18.37
N THR A 131 3.21 -4.34 18.52
CA THR A 131 4.41 -3.62 18.04
C THR A 131 5.57 -3.61 19.05
N TYR A 132 5.38 -4.20 20.23
CA TYR A 132 6.35 -4.14 21.34
C TYR A 132 7.75 -4.67 20.98
N CYS A 133 7.83 -5.61 20.04
CA CYS A 133 9.07 -6.26 19.63
C CYS A 133 9.82 -5.55 18.50
N LEU A 134 9.28 -4.44 17.97
CA LEU A 134 9.98 -3.67 16.96
C LEU A 134 11.30 -3.11 17.50
N GLY A 135 12.34 -3.12 16.65
CA GLY A 135 13.70 -2.75 17.00
C GLY A 135 14.48 -3.82 17.76
N ARG A 136 13.85 -4.94 18.14
CA ARG A 136 14.48 -6.03 18.90
C ARG A 136 14.88 -7.19 18.00
N PRO A 137 15.92 -7.95 18.38
CA PRO A 137 16.21 -9.23 17.75
C PRO A 137 15.10 -10.23 18.07
N VAL A 138 14.58 -10.90 17.04
CA VAL A 138 13.58 -11.96 17.16
C VAL A 138 13.99 -13.16 16.30
N SER A 139 13.59 -14.36 16.73
CA SER A 139 13.89 -15.61 16.03
C SER A 139 12.69 -16.06 15.21
N GLY A 140 12.93 -16.47 13.96
CA GLY A 140 11.89 -16.84 13.01
C GLY A 140 12.44 -17.54 11.78
N ALA A 141 11.74 -17.40 10.66
CA ALA A 141 12.19 -17.85 9.34
C ALA A 141 12.86 -16.70 8.60
N VAL A 142 14.03 -16.97 8.02
CA VAL A 142 14.85 -16.00 7.29
C VAL A 142 15.07 -16.51 5.86
N VAL A 143 14.83 -15.62 4.90
CA VAL A 143 15.15 -15.82 3.49
C VAL A 143 16.50 -15.23 3.18
N ARG A 144 17.37 -16.07 2.62
CA ARG A 144 18.71 -15.68 2.19
C ARG A 144 18.79 -15.75 0.67
N TYR A 145 19.39 -14.72 0.10
CA TYR A 145 19.71 -14.68 -1.32
C TYR A 145 21.22 -14.83 -1.49
N SER A 146 21.62 -15.76 -2.35
CA SER A 146 23.00 -15.95 -2.76
C SER A 146 23.11 -16.09 -4.27
N GLY A 147 24.19 -15.57 -4.84
CA GLY A 147 24.40 -15.48 -6.28
C GLY A 147 24.53 -14.05 -6.77
N ARG A 148 24.75 -13.89 -8.08
CA ARG A 148 24.90 -12.57 -8.71
C ARG A 148 23.52 -11.90 -8.81
N VAL A 149 23.41 -10.69 -8.27
CA VAL A 149 22.23 -9.84 -8.48
C VAL A 149 22.38 -9.14 -9.85
N PRO A 150 21.35 -9.13 -10.71
CA PRO A 150 21.37 -8.37 -11.96
C PRO A 150 21.64 -6.87 -11.74
N LYS A 151 22.19 -6.17 -12.74
CA LYS A 151 22.63 -4.76 -12.65
C LYS A 151 21.52 -3.71 -12.38
N GLY A 152 20.28 -4.12 -12.14
CA GLY A 152 19.16 -3.24 -11.76
C GLY A 152 18.46 -3.65 -10.47
N GLY A 153 19.06 -4.55 -9.69
CA GLY A 153 18.38 -5.22 -8.58
C GLY A 153 17.47 -6.33 -9.09
N THR A 154 16.76 -6.97 -8.17
CA THR A 154 15.83 -8.03 -8.52
C THR A 154 14.72 -8.16 -7.48
N THR A 155 13.67 -8.91 -7.82
CA THR A 155 12.51 -9.15 -6.96
C THR A 155 12.33 -10.64 -6.73
N LEU A 156 11.95 -10.98 -5.50
CA LEU A 156 11.56 -12.32 -5.08
C LEU A 156 10.09 -12.27 -4.67
N THR A 157 9.30 -13.23 -5.13
CA THR A 157 7.92 -13.40 -4.65
C THR A 157 7.88 -14.57 -3.70
N LEU A 158 7.44 -14.31 -2.49
CA LEU A 158 7.38 -15.27 -1.39
C LEU A 158 5.92 -15.45 -0.97
N ARG A 159 5.54 -16.63 -0.52
CA ARG A 159 4.32 -16.83 0.26
C ARG A 159 4.69 -17.05 1.71
N VAL A 160 4.16 -16.21 2.58
CA VAL A 160 4.37 -16.30 4.03
C VAL A 160 3.10 -16.86 4.65
N THR A 161 3.22 -17.94 5.40
CA THR A 161 2.13 -18.58 6.14
C THR A 161 2.42 -18.50 7.64
N TYR A 162 1.44 -18.03 8.41
CA TYR A 162 1.49 -18.03 9.88
C TYR A 162 0.64 -19.17 10.43
N PRO A 163 1.24 -20.31 10.85
CA PRO A 163 0.47 -21.47 11.29
C PRO A 163 -0.57 -21.19 12.39
N PRO A 164 -0.30 -20.33 13.40
CA PRO A 164 -1.30 -20.02 14.43
C PRO A 164 -2.59 -19.38 13.89
N LEU A 165 -2.52 -18.68 12.76
CA LEU A 165 -3.69 -18.04 12.13
C LEU A 165 -4.29 -18.89 11.01
N GLY A 166 -3.55 -19.88 10.49
CA GLY A 166 -3.88 -20.54 9.21
C GLY A 166 -3.88 -19.59 8.01
N ALA A 167 -3.49 -18.33 8.20
CA ALA A 167 -3.50 -17.29 7.18
C ALA A 167 -2.16 -17.24 6.42
N TRP A 168 -2.22 -16.77 5.17
CA TRP A 168 -1.06 -16.59 4.32
C TRP A 168 -1.20 -15.34 3.45
N TYR A 169 -0.08 -14.79 3.00
CA TYR A 169 -0.03 -13.69 2.04
C TYR A 169 1.19 -13.82 1.13
N ASP A 170 1.11 -13.19 -0.05
CA ASP A 170 2.24 -13.13 -0.97
C ASP A 170 3.01 -11.82 -0.76
N HIS A 171 4.33 -11.93 -0.58
CA HIS A 171 5.24 -10.82 -0.29
C HIS A 171 6.26 -10.66 -1.40
N VAL A 172 6.44 -9.42 -1.88
CA VAL A 172 7.45 -9.09 -2.88
C VAL A 172 8.64 -8.43 -2.21
N VAL A 173 9.77 -9.11 -2.20
CA VAL A 173 11.04 -8.61 -1.64
C VAL A 173 11.90 -8.05 -2.75
N ARG A 174 12.33 -6.79 -2.60
CA ARG A 174 13.35 -6.20 -3.47
C ARG A 174 14.73 -6.51 -2.92
N VAL A 175 15.57 -7.13 -3.74
CA VAL A 175 16.98 -7.37 -3.45
C VAL A 175 17.79 -6.28 -4.14
N PRO A 176 18.38 -5.33 -3.39
CA PRO A 176 19.18 -4.26 -3.98
C PRO A 176 20.49 -4.81 -4.55
N VAL A 177 21.05 -4.09 -5.52
CA VAL A 177 22.44 -4.31 -5.97
C VAL A 177 23.34 -3.97 -4.77
N ARG A 178 24.19 -4.91 -4.37
CA ARG A 178 25.20 -4.71 -3.33
C ARG A 178 26.54 -4.39 -3.95
#